data_AF-A0A9E6TVG5-F1
#
_entry.id   AF-A0A9E6TVG5-F1
#
_cell.length_a   1.000
_cell.length_b   1.000
_cell.length_c   1.000
_cell.angle_alpha   90.00
_cell.angle_beta   90.00
_cell.angle_gamma   90.00
#
_symmetry.space_group_name_H-M   'P 1'
#
loop_
_entity.id
_entity.type
_entity.pdbx_description
1 polymer ?
#
loop_
_entity_poly.entity_id
_entity_poly.type
_entity_poly.pdbx_seq_one_letter_code
_entity_poly.pdbx_strand_id
1 'polypeptide(L)'
;MKRMKLRMLLPIGVICAGAVVADTSATPTDALLARMTLCQSRMASVEQLMIERLEDIERRFGAELRRKNDLQQMLEQARQKLLEALALYGNPPGRPEHRLYLLGLESEVDNLQRSLAVARRAEQSIALIKPWQSATRVRWQGNVAVLDDVLFAIEECAEQPQCHAQQVEPLLKPLAAALQASRQLLFDAWPPLRGEDVRYPSQWEDDCRTSDL
;
A
#
# COMPACT_ATOMS: atom_id res chain seq x y z
N MET A 1 27.14 -32.25 -76.83
CA MET A 1 27.88 -31.38 -75.88
C MET A 1 28.32 -32.25 -74.71
N LYS A 2 29.63 -32.29 -74.41
CA LYS A 2 30.33 -33.28 -73.56
C LYS A 2 30.57 -32.75 -72.13
N ARG A 3 30.30 -33.63 -71.15
CA ARG A 3 31.01 -33.94 -69.87
C ARG A 3 31.39 -32.84 -68.84
N MET A 4 30.84 -33.04 -67.62
CA MET A 4 31.47 -33.14 -66.28
C MET A 4 32.87 -32.52 -66.04
N LYS A 5 33.02 -31.75 -64.95
CA LYS A 5 33.80 -32.15 -63.73
C LYS A 5 33.68 -31.18 -62.54
N LEU A 6 33.62 -31.81 -61.36
CA LEU A 6 33.65 -31.33 -59.96
C LEU A 6 34.92 -30.56 -59.55
N ARG A 7 34.80 -29.64 -58.57
CA ARG A 7 35.56 -29.55 -57.29
C ARG A 7 35.06 -28.33 -56.49
N MET A 8 34.38 -28.52 -55.35
CA MET A 8 34.91 -28.48 -53.97
C MET A 8 35.68 -27.20 -53.62
N LEU A 9 35.07 -26.36 -52.77
CA LEU A 9 35.64 -25.75 -51.55
C LEU A 9 34.62 -24.79 -50.91
N LEU A 10 34.17 -25.13 -49.70
CA LEU A 10 33.65 -24.25 -48.65
C LEU A 10 34.64 -24.39 -47.47
N PRO A 11 34.61 -23.59 -46.40
CA PRO A 11 34.10 -22.22 -46.20
C PRO A 11 35.12 -21.34 -45.42
N ILE A 12 35.00 -20.00 -45.42
CA ILE A 12 35.45 -19.19 -44.27
C ILE A 12 34.40 -18.10 -44.04
N GLY A 13 33.61 -18.30 -42.99
CA GLY A 13 32.77 -17.26 -42.43
C GLY A 13 33.63 -16.23 -41.72
N VAL A 14 33.33 -14.96 -41.96
CA VAL A 14 33.65 -13.89 -41.02
C VAL A 14 32.32 -13.33 -40.57
N ILE A 15 31.84 -13.86 -39.46
CA ILE A 15 30.79 -13.23 -38.66
C ILE A 15 31.48 -12.03 -38.01
N CYS A 16 31.09 -10.81 -38.41
CA CYS A 16 31.40 -9.61 -37.65
C CYS A 16 30.68 -9.70 -36.31
N ALA A 17 31.31 -10.35 -35.34
CA ALA A 17 30.98 -10.23 -33.94
C ALA A 17 31.34 -8.81 -33.51
N GLY A 18 30.38 -7.89 -33.67
CA GLY A 18 30.38 -6.66 -32.90
C GLY A 18 30.27 -7.07 -31.44
N ALA A 19 31.39 -7.00 -30.71
CA ALA A 19 31.40 -7.11 -29.28
C ALA A 19 30.54 -5.96 -28.72
N VAL A 20 29.28 -6.26 -28.41
CA VAL A 20 28.53 -5.48 -27.44
C VAL A 20 29.25 -5.74 -26.13
N VAL A 21 30.10 -4.79 -25.73
CA VAL A 21 30.60 -4.75 -24.35
C VAL A 21 29.35 -4.51 -23.51
N ALA A 22 28.79 -5.60 -22.99
CA ALA A 22 27.89 -5.51 -21.87
C ALA A 22 28.74 -5.03 -20.71
N ASP A 23 28.62 -3.75 -20.38
CA ASP A 23 29.23 -3.17 -19.19
C ASP A 23 28.52 -3.75 -17.96
N THR A 24 28.96 -4.94 -17.54
CA THR A 24 28.36 -5.69 -16.43
C THR A 24 28.98 -5.36 -15.08
N SER A 25 29.72 -4.25 -14.95
CA SER A 25 30.12 -3.72 -13.65
C SER A 25 29.26 -2.52 -13.30
N ALA A 26 27.97 -2.74 -13.03
CA ALA A 26 27.18 -1.75 -12.30
C ALA A 26 27.93 -1.47 -10.99
N THR A 27 28.30 -0.22 -10.76
CA THR A 27 29.03 0.13 -9.54
C THR A 27 28.12 -0.13 -8.33
N PRO A 28 28.69 -0.35 -7.13
CA PRO A 28 27.90 -0.47 -5.90
C PRO A 28 26.90 0.69 -5.72
N THR A 29 27.28 1.89 -6.20
CA THR A 29 26.43 3.08 -6.27
C THR A 29 25.23 2.90 -7.21
N ASP A 30 25.45 2.42 -8.44
CA ASP A 30 24.38 2.21 -9.43
C ASP A 30 23.36 1.17 -8.95
N ALA A 31 23.85 0.10 -8.33
CA ALA A 31 23.00 -0.95 -7.77
C ALA A 31 22.10 -0.40 -6.64
N LEU A 32 22.66 0.45 -5.77
CA LEU A 32 21.94 1.06 -4.65
C LEU A 32 20.89 2.07 -5.15
N LEU A 33 21.23 2.88 -6.15
CA LEU A 33 20.31 3.82 -6.80
C LEU A 33 19.14 3.11 -7.47
N ALA A 34 19.42 2.08 -8.29
CA ALA A 34 18.38 1.30 -8.95
C ALA A 34 17.43 0.66 -7.94
N ARG A 35 17.98 0.16 -6.81
CA ARG A 35 17.17 -0.40 -5.71
C ARG A 35 16.30 0.67 -5.06
N MET A 36 16.84 1.85 -4.78
CA MET A 36 16.08 2.96 -4.21
C MET A 36 14.94 3.39 -5.12
N THR A 37 15.19 3.54 -6.43
CA THR A 37 14.14 3.87 -7.40
C THR A 37 13.02 2.82 -7.42
N LEU A 38 13.39 1.53 -7.37
CA LEU A 38 12.41 0.46 -7.29
C LEU A 38 11.61 0.52 -5.99
N CYS A 39 12.27 0.58 -4.84
CA CYS A 39 11.63 0.70 -3.53
C CYS A 39 10.69 1.92 -3.47
N GLN A 40 11.09 3.04 -4.05
CA GLN A 40 10.29 4.25 -4.13
C GLN A 40 8.97 4.03 -4.86
N SER A 41 8.99 3.29 -5.97
CA SER A 41 7.77 2.90 -6.67
C SER A 41 6.85 2.00 -5.82
N ARG A 42 7.43 1.16 -4.94
CA ARG A 42 6.66 0.31 -4.01
C ARG A 42 6.01 1.13 -2.91
N MET A 43 6.72 2.11 -2.37
CA MET A 43 6.19 3.04 -1.39
C MET A 43 5.01 3.85 -1.96
N ALA A 44 5.10 4.32 -3.20
CA ALA A 44 3.98 4.97 -3.87
C ALA A 44 2.79 4.00 -4.06
N SER A 45 3.08 2.77 -4.50
CA SER A 45 2.04 1.77 -4.76
C SER A 45 1.30 1.34 -3.49
N VAL A 46 2.01 1.15 -2.37
CA VAL A 46 1.36 0.79 -1.10
C VAL A 46 0.55 1.95 -0.52
N GLU A 47 1.00 3.20 -0.71
CA GLU A 47 0.20 4.37 -0.37
C GLU A 47 -1.12 4.37 -1.15
N GLN A 48 -1.03 4.15 -2.47
CA GLN A 48 -2.19 4.11 -3.35
C GLN A 48 -3.19 3.02 -2.95
N LEU A 49 -2.72 1.82 -2.60
CA LEU A 49 -3.60 0.74 -2.11
C LEU A 49 -4.35 1.14 -0.83
N MET A 50 -3.69 1.88 0.08
CA MET A 50 -4.34 2.39 1.29
C MET A 50 -5.34 3.50 0.98
N ILE A 51 -5.04 4.39 0.04
CA ILE A 51 -5.96 5.43 -0.43
C ILE A 51 -7.22 4.78 -1.02
N GLU A 52 -7.06 3.85 -1.95
CA GLU A 52 -8.17 3.13 -2.59
C GLU A 52 -9.05 2.41 -1.56
N ARG A 53 -8.42 1.81 -0.54
CA ARG A 53 -9.16 1.16 0.53
C ARG A 53 -9.95 2.14 1.40
N LEU A 54 -9.35 3.28 1.76
CA LEU A 54 -10.05 4.34 2.50
C LEU A 54 -11.22 4.91 1.69
N GLU A 55 -11.06 5.10 0.38
CA GLU A 55 -12.13 5.53 -0.51
C GLU A 55 -13.25 4.49 -0.66
N ASP A 56 -12.91 3.19 -0.70
CA ASP A 56 -13.91 2.12 -0.70
C ASP A 56 -14.72 2.09 0.60
N ILE A 57 -14.08 2.27 1.76
CA ILE A 57 -14.76 2.39 3.05
C ILE A 57 -15.70 3.60 3.05
N GLU A 58 -15.23 4.76 2.62
CA GLU A 58 -16.02 5.99 2.58
C GLU A 58 -17.23 5.85 1.64
N ARG A 59 -17.04 5.22 0.48
CA ARG A 59 -18.11 4.99 -0.50
C ARG A 59 -19.18 4.04 0.03
N ARG A 60 -18.77 2.97 0.72
CA ARG A 60 -19.69 1.93 1.20
C ARG A 60 -20.39 2.29 2.51
N PHE A 61 -19.68 2.98 3.40
CA PHE A 61 -20.10 3.16 4.80
C PHE A 61 -20.07 4.62 5.25
N GLY A 62 -19.78 5.57 4.36
CA GLY A 62 -19.67 6.99 4.69
C GLY A 62 -20.97 7.58 5.24
N ALA A 63 -22.13 7.07 4.82
CA ALA A 63 -23.43 7.52 5.35
C ALA A 63 -23.61 7.15 6.82
N GLU A 64 -23.32 5.90 7.19
CA GLU A 64 -23.37 5.40 8.55
C GLU A 64 -22.30 6.05 9.43
N LEU A 65 -21.07 6.21 8.91
CA LEU A 65 -19.97 6.90 9.58
C LEU A 65 -20.34 8.33 9.98
N ARG A 66 -20.85 9.14 9.03
CA ARG A 66 -21.26 10.52 9.30
C ARG A 66 -22.36 10.61 10.34
N ARG A 67 -23.24 9.60 10.41
CA ARG A 67 -24.40 9.56 11.30
C ARG A 67 -24.15 8.74 12.57
N LYS A 68 -22.91 8.34 12.88
CA LYS A 68 -22.61 7.43 14.01
C LYS A 68 -23.22 7.90 15.34
N ASN A 69 -23.08 9.19 15.66
CA ASN A 69 -23.61 9.77 16.89
C ASN A 69 -25.14 9.79 16.88
N ASP A 70 -25.75 10.18 15.76
CA ASP A 70 -27.21 10.17 15.60
C ASP A 70 -27.77 8.74 15.70
N LEU A 71 -27.09 7.75 15.11
CA LEU A 71 -27.44 6.32 15.20
C LEU A 71 -27.41 5.83 16.64
N GLN A 72 -26.43 6.27 17.44
CA GLN A 72 -26.38 5.94 18.86
C GLN A 72 -27.56 6.56 19.63
N GLN A 73 -27.84 7.85 19.41
CA GLN A 73 -28.97 8.52 20.06
C GLN A 73 -30.31 7.91 19.65
N MET A 74 -30.51 7.64 18.36
CA MET A 74 -31.72 6.98 17.84
C MET A 74 -31.87 5.58 18.46
N LEU A 75 -30.79 4.82 18.61
CA LEU A 75 -30.82 3.50 19.24
C LEU A 75 -31.24 3.58 20.72
N GLU A 76 -30.70 4.53 21.47
CA GLU A 76 -31.09 4.76 22.87
C GLU A 76 -32.58 5.12 22.98
N GLN A 77 -33.06 6.02 22.12
CA GLN A 77 -34.48 6.40 22.06
C GLN A 77 -35.39 5.22 21.67
N ALA A 78 -35.00 4.42 20.67
CA ALA A 78 -35.78 3.25 20.23
C ALA A 78 -35.84 2.18 21.32
N ARG A 79 -34.75 1.95 22.05
CA ARG A 79 -34.73 1.05 23.21
C ARG A 79 -35.64 1.53 24.32
N GLN A 80 -35.61 2.84 24.62
CA GLN A 80 -36.50 3.41 25.63
C GLN A 80 -37.97 3.26 25.25
N LYS A 81 -38.33 3.55 23.99
CA LYS A 81 -39.70 3.33 23.47
C LYS A 81 -40.14 1.88 23.56
N LEU A 82 -39.25 0.93 23.25
CA LEU A 82 -39.53 -0.50 23.37
C LEU A 82 -39.79 -0.88 24.84
N LEU A 83 -38.97 -0.41 25.77
CA LEU A 83 -39.16 -0.66 27.20
C LEU A 83 -40.50 -0.11 27.72
N GLU A 84 -40.85 1.12 27.32
CA GLU A 84 -42.13 1.74 27.66
C GLU A 84 -43.31 0.96 27.09
N ALA A 85 -43.22 0.51 25.83
CA ALA A 85 -44.26 -0.28 25.19
C ALA A 85 -44.42 -1.67 25.84
N LEU A 86 -43.32 -2.32 26.23
CA LEU A 86 -43.34 -3.59 26.96
C LEU A 86 -43.99 -3.43 28.34
N ALA A 87 -43.72 -2.33 29.03
CA ALA A 87 -44.35 -2.01 30.32
C ALA A 87 -45.85 -1.72 30.17
N LEU A 88 -46.26 -1.04 29.09
CA LEU A 88 -47.66 -0.67 28.84
C LEU A 88 -48.52 -1.85 28.37
N TYR A 89 -48.01 -2.68 27.46
CA TYR A 89 -48.78 -3.72 26.79
C TYR A 89 -48.55 -5.13 27.34
N GLY A 90 -47.53 -5.32 28.18
CA GLY A 90 -47.10 -6.62 28.68
C GLY A 90 -46.35 -7.43 27.62
N ASN A 91 -45.69 -8.51 28.06
CA ASN A 91 -44.95 -9.42 27.18
C ASN A 91 -45.26 -10.90 27.53
N PRO A 92 -45.99 -11.65 26.68
CA PRO A 92 -46.57 -11.21 25.41
C PRO A 92 -47.81 -10.32 25.61
N PRO A 93 -48.08 -9.38 24.69
CA PRO A 93 -49.26 -8.53 24.80
C PRO A 93 -50.55 -9.29 24.46
N GLY A 94 -51.64 -8.92 25.13
CA GLY A 94 -52.95 -9.57 24.98
C GLY A 94 -53.69 -9.26 23.68
N ARG A 95 -53.34 -8.17 22.98
CA ARG A 95 -53.95 -7.75 21.71
C ARG A 95 -53.00 -7.96 20.52
N PRO A 96 -53.48 -8.47 19.37
CA PRO A 96 -52.64 -8.66 18.18
C PRO A 96 -51.97 -7.38 17.67
N GLU A 97 -52.65 -6.24 17.76
CA GLU A 97 -52.14 -4.94 17.28
C GLU A 97 -50.92 -4.50 18.09
N HIS A 98 -50.96 -4.70 19.41
CA HIS A 98 -49.83 -4.40 20.30
C HIS A 98 -48.64 -5.32 20.04
N ARG A 99 -48.89 -6.59 19.66
CA ARG A 99 -47.81 -7.51 19.25
C ARG A 99 -47.10 -7.01 18.00
N LEU A 100 -47.85 -6.59 16.98
CA LEU A 100 -47.27 -6.04 15.75
C LEU A 100 -46.47 -4.76 16.02
N TYR A 101 -46.98 -3.89 16.89
CA TYR A 101 -46.27 -2.68 17.30
C TYR A 101 -44.93 -2.99 18.00
N LEU A 102 -44.92 -3.91 18.98
CA LEU A 102 -43.69 -4.34 19.66
C LEU A 102 -42.68 -4.95 18.67
N LEU A 103 -43.12 -5.82 17.76
CA LEU A 103 -42.26 -6.38 16.72
C LEU A 103 -41.66 -5.29 15.80
N GLY A 104 -42.43 -4.23 15.51
CA GLY A 104 -41.96 -3.07 14.77
C GLY A 104 -40.82 -2.34 15.50
N LEU A 105 -40.99 -2.10 16.81
CA LEU A 105 -39.96 -1.47 17.65
C LEU A 105 -38.72 -2.35 17.81
N GLU A 106 -38.87 -3.66 17.99
CA GLU A 106 -37.76 -4.62 18.03
C GLU A 106 -36.97 -4.58 16.72
N SER A 107 -37.66 -4.59 15.58
CA SER A 107 -37.04 -4.47 14.26
C SER A 107 -36.32 -3.13 14.07
N GLU A 108 -36.89 -2.02 14.55
CA GLU A 108 -36.25 -0.70 14.54
C GLU A 108 -34.95 -0.71 15.35
N VAL A 109 -34.99 -1.24 16.58
CA VAL A 109 -33.81 -1.39 17.45
C VAL A 109 -32.73 -2.23 16.77
N ASP A 110 -33.09 -3.38 16.19
CA ASP A 110 -32.16 -4.26 15.51
C ASP A 110 -31.51 -3.61 14.27
N ASN A 111 -32.31 -2.86 13.49
CA ASN A 111 -31.80 -2.09 12.35
C ASN A 111 -30.79 -1.04 12.79
N LEU A 112 -31.12 -0.25 13.81
CA LEU A 112 -30.23 0.78 14.35
C LEU A 112 -28.95 0.19 14.92
N GLN A 113 -29.03 -0.95 15.63
CA GLN A 113 -27.86 -1.67 16.12
C GLN A 113 -26.94 -2.12 14.99
N ARG A 114 -27.49 -2.69 13.91
CA ARG A 114 -26.71 -3.10 12.74
C ARG A 114 -26.01 -1.92 12.08
N SER A 115 -26.71 -0.82 11.83
CA SER A 115 -26.13 0.39 11.23
C SER A 115 -25.02 0.99 12.10
N LEU A 116 -25.22 1.04 13.42
CA LEU A 116 -24.20 1.51 14.35
C LEU A 116 -22.97 0.59 14.38
N ALA A 117 -23.17 -0.72 14.31
CA ALA A 117 -22.07 -1.68 14.24
C ALA A 117 -21.24 -1.51 12.95
N VAL A 118 -21.90 -1.25 11.82
CA VAL A 118 -21.24 -0.93 10.54
C VAL A 118 -20.40 0.35 10.67
N ALA A 119 -20.97 1.43 11.22
CA ALA A 119 -20.26 2.68 11.43
C ALA A 119 -19.00 2.50 12.30
N ARG A 120 -19.12 1.76 13.41
CA ARG A 120 -18.01 1.47 14.32
C ARG A 120 -16.91 0.65 13.66
N ARG A 121 -17.27 -0.36 12.87
CA ARG A 121 -16.29 -1.17 12.14
C ARG A 121 -15.55 -0.34 11.10
N ALA A 122 -16.26 0.48 10.33
CA ALA A 122 -15.64 1.35 9.34
C ALA A 122 -14.68 2.37 10.00
N GLU A 123 -15.05 2.91 11.16
CA GLU A 123 -14.19 3.80 11.94
C GLU A 123 -12.90 3.09 12.41
N GLN A 124 -13.02 1.86 12.91
CA GLN A 124 -11.87 1.05 13.31
C GLN A 124 -10.94 0.76 12.13
N SER A 125 -11.47 0.36 10.97
CA SER A 125 -10.71 0.15 9.74
C SER A 125 -9.95 1.42 9.32
N ILE A 126 -10.61 2.59 9.33
CA ILE A 126 -9.97 3.86 9.00
C ILE A 126 -8.86 4.20 10.00
N ALA A 127 -9.11 4.02 11.30
CA ALA A 127 -8.13 4.28 12.35
C ALA A 127 -6.90 3.37 12.25
N LEU A 128 -7.06 2.15 11.73
CA LEU A 128 -5.95 1.22 11.47
C LEU A 128 -5.14 1.63 10.24
N ILE A 129 -5.79 1.98 9.12
CA ILE A 129 -5.11 2.25 7.83
C ILE A 129 -4.40 3.62 7.82
N LYS A 130 -5.03 4.68 8.34
CA LYS A 130 -4.52 6.06 8.23
C LYS A 130 -3.10 6.27 8.75
N PRO A 131 -2.69 5.71 9.92
CA PRO A 131 -1.33 5.86 10.41
C PRO A 131 -0.28 5.30 9.42
N TRP A 132 -0.54 4.14 8.82
CA TRP A 132 0.35 3.54 7.83
C TRP A 132 0.41 4.34 6.53
N GLN A 133 -0.73 4.88 6.09
CA GLN A 133 -0.79 5.75 4.92
C GLN A 133 0.03 7.03 5.12
N SER A 134 -0.08 7.66 6.29
CA SER A 134 0.74 8.82 6.67
C SER A 134 2.23 8.46 6.74
N ALA A 135 2.59 7.38 7.44
CA ALA A 135 3.98 6.93 7.56
C ALA A 135 4.62 6.61 6.20
N THR A 136 3.86 5.96 5.32
CA THR A 136 4.26 5.65 3.95
C THR A 136 4.50 6.90 3.13
N ARG A 137 3.58 7.88 3.19
CA ARG A 137 3.74 9.17 2.51
C ARG A 137 4.98 9.91 2.96
N VAL A 138 5.18 10.04 4.28
CA VAL A 138 6.38 10.69 4.85
C VAL A 138 7.63 9.94 4.41
N ARG A 139 7.59 8.59 4.39
CA ARG A 139 8.73 7.82 3.96
C ARG A 139 9.04 8.02 2.48
N TRP A 140 8.03 7.95 1.63
CA TRP A 140 8.11 8.22 0.19
C TRP A 140 8.71 9.61 -0.08
N GLN A 141 8.24 10.67 0.60
CA GLN A 141 8.80 12.01 0.43
C GLN A 141 10.27 12.10 0.86
N GLY A 142 10.63 11.50 2.00
CA GLY A 142 12.02 11.48 2.45
C GLY A 142 12.93 10.65 1.55
N ASN A 143 12.40 9.61 0.92
CA ASN A 143 13.11 8.81 -0.06
C ASN A 143 13.38 9.60 -1.35
N VAL A 144 12.41 10.40 -1.83
CA VAL A 144 12.65 11.33 -2.96
C VAL A 144 13.80 12.26 -2.64
N ALA A 145 13.76 12.93 -1.49
CA ALA A 145 14.78 13.91 -1.11
C ALA A 145 16.20 13.29 -1.10
N VAL A 146 16.37 12.12 -0.49
CA VAL A 146 17.68 11.45 -0.45
C VAL A 146 18.12 10.98 -1.83
N LEU A 147 17.18 10.54 -2.69
CA LEU A 147 17.51 10.14 -4.05
C LEU A 147 17.93 11.36 -4.90
N ASP A 148 17.21 12.47 -4.80
CA ASP A 148 17.50 13.72 -5.51
C ASP A 148 18.87 14.28 -5.10
N ASP A 149 19.21 14.27 -3.80
CA ASP A 149 20.53 14.71 -3.31
C ASP A 149 21.67 13.89 -3.94
N VAL A 150 21.51 12.56 -4.06
CA VAL A 150 22.54 11.69 -4.65
C VAL A 150 22.64 11.90 -6.16
N LEU A 151 21.50 11.98 -6.86
CA LEU A 151 21.48 12.21 -8.31
C LEU A 151 22.10 13.57 -8.65
N PHE A 152 21.77 14.60 -7.88
CA PHE A 152 22.36 15.93 -8.03
C PHE A 152 23.88 15.91 -7.84
N ALA A 153 24.39 15.25 -6.79
CA ALA A 153 25.84 15.13 -6.56
C ALA A 153 26.55 14.35 -7.68
N ILE A 154 25.90 13.34 -8.28
CA ILE A 154 26.44 12.61 -9.44
C ILE A 154 26.52 13.53 -10.67
N GLU A 155 25.47 14.30 -10.94
CA GLU A 155 25.43 15.25 -12.05
C GLU A 155 26.49 16.36 -11.90
N GLU A 156 26.66 16.92 -10.69
CA GLU A 156 27.67 17.95 -10.42
C GLU A 156 29.11 17.44 -10.58
N CYS A 157 29.36 16.16 -10.26
CA CYS A 157 30.70 15.60 -10.29
C CYS A 157 31.23 15.19 -11.66
N ALA A 158 30.39 15.17 -12.72
CA ALA A 158 30.77 14.99 -14.14
C ALA A 158 32.04 14.13 -14.38
N GLU A 159 31.98 12.85 -14.04
CA GLU A 159 33.04 11.82 -14.18
C GLU A 159 34.37 12.10 -13.45
N GLN A 160 34.45 13.10 -12.57
CA GLN A 160 35.67 13.40 -11.80
C GLN A 160 35.76 12.48 -10.56
N PRO A 161 36.71 11.53 -10.50
CA PRO A 161 36.72 10.52 -9.43
C PRO A 161 36.93 11.12 -8.03
N GLN A 162 37.70 12.20 -7.93
CA GLN A 162 37.94 12.91 -6.68
C GLN A 162 36.69 13.64 -6.17
N CYS A 163 35.85 14.15 -7.07
CA CYS A 163 34.57 14.75 -6.70
C CYS A 163 33.59 13.68 -6.21
N HIS A 164 33.50 12.54 -6.91
CA HIS A 164 32.66 11.42 -6.51
C HIS A 164 32.94 10.95 -5.08
N ALA A 165 34.22 10.78 -4.72
CA ALA A 165 34.60 10.37 -3.36
C ALA A 165 34.23 11.41 -2.29
N GLN A 166 34.23 12.70 -2.63
CA GLN A 166 33.95 13.78 -1.68
C GLN A 166 32.46 14.10 -1.53
N GLN A 167 31.67 13.97 -2.60
CA GLN A 167 30.28 14.42 -2.64
C GLN A 167 29.26 13.27 -2.72
N VAL A 168 29.57 12.19 -3.44
CA VAL A 168 28.63 11.08 -3.67
C VAL A 168 28.76 10.00 -2.60
N GLU A 169 29.98 9.54 -2.29
CA GLU A 169 30.21 8.47 -1.29
C GLU A 169 29.56 8.74 0.08
N PRO A 170 29.61 9.97 0.64
CA PRO A 170 28.96 10.26 1.93
C PRO A 170 27.43 10.09 1.92
N LEU A 171 26.78 10.25 0.75
CA LEU A 171 25.34 10.16 0.59
C LEU A 171 24.84 8.71 0.43
N LEU A 172 25.72 7.75 0.12
CA LEU A 172 25.36 6.33 -0.02
C LEU A 172 24.88 5.72 1.29
N LYS A 173 25.44 6.14 2.44
CA LYS A 173 25.02 5.64 3.75
C LYS A 173 23.59 6.11 4.12
N PRO A 174 23.23 7.40 4.01
CA PRO A 174 21.83 7.85 4.10
C PRO A 174 20.88 7.12 3.15
N LEU A 175 21.30 6.89 1.89
CA LEU A 175 20.50 6.18 0.89
C LEU A 175 20.20 4.73 1.32
N ALA A 176 21.22 4.00 1.78
CA ALA A 176 21.08 2.66 2.33
C ALA A 176 20.18 2.62 3.58
N ALA A 177 20.31 3.61 4.48
CA ALA A 177 19.46 3.70 5.66
C ALA A 177 17.98 3.98 5.29
N ALA A 178 17.73 4.79 4.27
CA ALA A 178 16.37 5.08 3.78
C ALA A 178 15.70 3.84 3.17
N LEU A 179 16.46 3.03 2.40
CA LEU A 179 16.01 1.73 1.90
C LEU A 179 15.61 0.79 3.03
N GLN A 180 16.49 0.59 4.02
CA GLN A 180 16.21 -0.29 5.15
C GLN A 180 15.03 0.21 6.00
N ALA A 181 14.86 1.52 6.17
CA ALA A 181 13.70 2.09 6.85
C ALA A 181 12.40 1.83 6.07
N SER A 182 12.44 1.91 4.73
CA SER A 182 11.29 1.61 3.87
C SER A 182 10.92 0.13 3.93
N ARG A 183 11.92 -0.77 3.90
CA ARG A 183 11.72 -2.20 4.11
C ARG A 183 11.07 -2.49 5.46
N GLN A 184 11.58 -1.88 6.54
CA GLN A 184 11.03 -2.08 7.88
C GLN A 184 9.56 -1.61 7.95
N LEU A 185 9.26 -0.46 7.34
CA LEU A 185 7.90 0.04 7.26
C LEU A 185 6.97 -0.91 6.51
N LEU A 186 7.39 -1.46 5.36
CA LEU A 186 6.61 -2.46 4.62
C LEU A 186 6.41 -3.75 5.42
N PHE A 187 7.43 -4.22 6.14
CA PHE A 187 7.33 -5.40 6.99
C PHE A 187 6.35 -5.19 8.15
N ASP A 188 6.46 -4.06 8.86
CA ASP A 188 5.62 -3.75 10.02
C ASP A 188 4.16 -3.45 9.65
N ALA A 189 3.96 -2.83 8.47
CA ALA A 189 2.63 -2.51 7.97
C ALA A 189 1.87 -3.76 7.51
N TRP A 190 2.56 -4.85 7.16
CA TRP A 190 1.93 -6.01 6.53
C TRP A 190 0.88 -6.71 7.41
N PRO A 191 1.18 -7.12 8.66
CA PRO A 191 0.21 -7.81 9.51
C PRO A 191 -1.09 -7.03 9.78
N PRO A 192 -1.08 -5.72 10.10
CA PRO A 192 -2.32 -4.98 10.29
C PRO A 192 -3.06 -4.72 8.98
N LEU A 193 -2.37 -4.34 7.90
CA LEU A 193 -3.01 -3.96 6.63
C LEU A 193 -3.67 -5.13 5.91
N ARG A 194 -3.10 -6.34 6.00
CA ARG A 194 -3.72 -7.53 5.38
C ARG A 194 -5.10 -7.85 5.98
N GLY A 195 -5.31 -7.50 7.26
CA GLY A 195 -6.59 -7.67 7.96
C GLY A 195 -7.68 -6.74 7.42
N GLU A 196 -7.27 -5.64 6.80
CA GLU A 196 -8.13 -4.65 6.15
C GLU A 196 -8.20 -4.80 4.62
N ASP A 197 -7.75 -5.95 4.09
CA ASP A 197 -7.67 -6.25 2.66
C ASP A 197 -6.78 -5.30 1.84
N VAL A 198 -5.87 -4.57 2.49
CA VAL A 198 -4.76 -3.88 1.81
C VAL A 198 -3.63 -4.89 1.64
N ARG A 199 -3.53 -5.47 0.43
CA ARG A 199 -2.60 -6.58 0.13
C ARG A 199 -1.54 -6.18 -0.90
N TYR A 200 -0.29 -6.49 -0.63
CA TYR A 200 0.84 -6.35 -1.54
C TYR A 200 1.76 -7.58 -1.44
N PRO A 201 2.53 -7.89 -2.49
CA PRO A 201 3.46 -9.01 -2.47
C PRO A 201 4.60 -8.79 -1.46
N SER A 202 5.01 -9.85 -0.76
CA SER A 202 6.16 -9.80 0.16
C SER A 202 7.47 -9.42 -0.54
N GLN A 203 7.58 -9.69 -1.85
CA GLN A 203 8.74 -9.30 -2.66
C GLN A 203 8.99 -7.78 -2.65
N TRP A 204 8.00 -6.95 -2.31
CA TRP A 204 8.20 -5.50 -2.18
C TRP A 204 9.10 -5.13 -1.00
N GLU A 205 9.14 -5.96 0.04
CA GLU A 205 10.09 -5.78 1.14
C GLU A 205 11.53 -6.08 0.67
N ASP A 206 11.69 -7.10 -0.17
CA ASP A 206 12.98 -7.46 -0.78
C ASP A 206 13.44 -6.40 -1.80
N ASP A 207 12.50 -5.79 -2.53
CA ASP A 207 12.76 -4.65 -3.41
C ASP A 207 13.31 -3.42 -2.65
N CYS A 208 13.12 -3.36 -1.33
CA CYS A 208 13.64 -2.30 -0.46
C CYS A 208 14.86 -2.73 0.37
N ARG A 209 15.38 -3.93 0.16
CA ARG A 209 16.53 -4.43 0.91
C ARG A 209 17.81 -3.80 0.37
N THR A 210 18.66 -3.30 1.27
CA THR A 210 20.08 -3.11 0.98
C THR A 210 20.70 -4.51 0.88
N SER A 211 20.85 -5.03 -0.34
CA SER A 211 21.71 -6.19 -0.57
C SER A 211 23.08 -5.92 0.06
N ASP A 212 23.74 -6.95 0.61
CA ASP A 212 25.01 -6.84 1.32
C ASP A 212 26.04 -6.11 0.44
N LEU A 213 26.20 -4.79 0.67
CA LEU A 213 27.24 -3.93 0.10
C LEU A 213 28.53 -4.14 0.89
#